data_AF-A0A8C4SDF1-F1
#
_entry.id   AF-A0A8C4SDF1-F1
#
_cell.length_a   1.000
_cell.length_b   1.000
_cell.length_c   1.000
_cell.angle_alpha   90.00
_cell.angle_beta   90.00
_cell.angle_gamma   90.00
#
_symmetry.space_group_name_H-M   'P 1'
#
loop_
_entity.id
_entity.type
_entity.pdbx_description
1 polymer ?
#
loop_
_entity_poly.entity_id
_entity_poly.type
_entity_poly.pdbx_seq_one_letter_code
_entity_poly.pdbx_strand_id
1 'polypeptide(L)'
;MFSPCLCGSPQGAAVCSHSPKSCSENVLLMCYLSFVLQVMLELGTFCGYSAVRILRLLPTTGKLLTVERDPHTADVAEEMILVAGFKHSQVDCTAQVAIAQLQSCYGISSVDLLVMKHNVADYLADLQTLENSRILSYGCVLLVLKSHLPGALQFLQYVHHNASFKVVSQVMDVMEIHYLPPITGPAL
;
A
#
# COMPACT_ATOMS: atom_id res chain seq x y z
N MET A 1 25.86 -34.67 -13.69
CA MET A 1 26.99 -34.57 -12.74
C MET A 1 27.68 -33.25 -13.05
N PHE A 2 27.38 -32.18 -12.32
CA PHE A 2 27.91 -30.84 -12.60
C PHE A 2 28.58 -30.26 -11.35
N SER A 3 29.83 -29.82 -11.53
CA SER A 3 30.58 -28.87 -10.71
C SER A 3 31.91 -28.57 -11.42
N PRO A 4 32.62 -27.46 -11.13
CA PRO A 4 32.13 -26.14 -10.69
C PRO A 4 32.83 -24.95 -11.40
N CYS A 5 32.38 -23.76 -11.01
CA CYS A 5 32.75 -22.38 -11.36
C CYS A 5 34.21 -22.05 -11.69
N LEU A 6 34.40 -21.08 -12.59
CA LEU A 6 35.52 -20.13 -12.57
C LEU A 6 35.01 -18.71 -12.87
N CYS A 7 35.40 -17.79 -11.97
CA CYS A 7 34.98 -16.40 -11.90
C CYS A 7 35.69 -15.51 -12.95
N GLY A 8 34.99 -14.48 -13.42
CA GLY A 8 35.54 -13.31 -14.09
C GLY A 8 34.67 -12.09 -13.84
N SER A 9 35.09 -11.20 -12.94
CA SER A 9 34.47 -9.92 -12.53
C SER A 9 35.06 -8.74 -13.35
N PRO A 10 34.73 -7.45 -13.07
CA PRO A 10 33.47 -6.80 -12.64
C PRO A 10 33.09 -5.61 -13.56
N GLN A 11 31.84 -5.14 -13.54
CA GLN A 11 31.45 -3.70 -13.56
C GLN A 11 29.93 -3.54 -13.73
N GLY A 12 29.30 -2.74 -12.85
CA GLY A 12 28.01 -2.11 -13.14
C GLY A 12 26.79 -2.49 -12.31
N ALA A 13 26.93 -2.87 -11.03
CA ALA A 13 25.78 -2.85 -10.11
C ALA A 13 25.72 -1.47 -9.44
N ALA A 14 24.73 -0.66 -9.80
CA ALA A 14 24.40 0.55 -9.06
C ALA A 14 23.92 0.15 -7.67
N VAL A 15 24.84 0.15 -6.70
CA VAL A 15 24.50 0.02 -5.28
C VAL A 15 23.76 1.29 -4.90
N CYS A 16 22.44 1.19 -4.70
CA CYS A 16 21.65 2.24 -4.06
C CYS A 16 22.23 2.51 -2.66
N SER A 17 23.07 3.54 -2.55
CA SER A 17 23.73 3.96 -1.31
C SER A 17 22.80 4.83 -0.46
N HIS A 18 21.62 4.32 -0.12
CA HIS A 18 20.79 4.89 0.94
C HIS A 18 20.74 3.91 2.11
N SER A 19 21.18 4.40 3.27
CA SER A 19 21.28 3.67 4.52
C SER A 19 19.91 3.11 4.95
N PRO A 20 19.81 1.82 5.31
CA PRO A 20 18.57 1.22 5.80
C PRO A 20 18.46 1.52 7.30
N LYS A 21 17.97 2.70 7.67
CA LYS A 21 17.62 2.98 9.07
C LYS A 21 16.26 3.67 9.14
N SER A 22 15.32 3.03 9.84
CA SER A 22 14.09 3.59 10.42
C SER A 22 12.79 3.65 9.60
N CYS A 23 12.56 2.73 8.65
CA CYS A 23 11.22 2.59 8.03
C CYS A 23 10.58 1.19 8.22
N SER A 24 11.30 0.24 8.82
CA SER A 24 11.00 -1.19 8.70
C SER A 24 10.13 -1.80 9.80
N GLU A 25 10.04 -1.20 10.99
CA GLU A 25 9.45 -1.87 12.16
C GLU A 25 7.94 -1.59 12.37
N ASN A 26 7.43 -0.40 12.02
CA ASN A 26 6.06 -0.02 12.42
C ASN A 26 4.94 -0.62 11.57
N VAL A 27 5.16 -0.86 10.27
CA VAL A 27 4.15 -1.55 9.43
C VAL A 27 4.00 -3.03 9.87
N LEU A 28 4.94 -3.58 10.66
CA LEU A 28 5.00 -5.00 11.07
C LEU A 28 4.11 -5.29 12.27
N LEU A 29 3.96 -4.33 13.17
CA LEU A 29 3.17 -4.50 14.38
C LEU A 29 1.67 -4.25 14.14
N MET A 30 1.30 -3.44 13.15
CA MET A 30 -0.09 -3.01 12.93
C MET A 30 -0.92 -3.99 12.09
N CYS A 31 -0.32 -4.67 11.09
CA CYS A 31 -1.00 -5.76 10.38
C CYS A 31 -1.29 -6.98 11.28
N TYR A 32 -0.64 -7.08 12.44
CA TYR A 32 -0.71 -8.26 13.32
C TYR A 32 -2.04 -8.39 14.08
N LEU A 33 -2.90 -7.35 14.12
CA LEU A 33 -4.08 -7.31 15.01
C LEU A 33 -5.44 -7.47 14.34
N SER A 34 -5.54 -7.61 13.01
CA SER A 34 -6.82 -7.88 12.34
C SER A 34 -6.72 -9.13 11.46
N PHE A 35 -7.05 -10.29 12.03
CA PHE A 35 -7.10 -11.61 11.38
C PHE A 35 -8.25 -11.76 10.35
N VAL A 36 -8.85 -10.65 9.90
CA VAL A 36 -10.07 -10.61 9.07
C VAL A 36 -9.86 -9.90 7.72
N LEU A 37 -8.74 -9.18 7.55
CA LEU A 37 -8.49 -8.43 6.31
C LEU A 37 -8.25 -9.39 5.15
N GLN A 38 -9.04 -9.27 4.08
CA GLN A 38 -8.96 -10.14 2.90
C GLN A 38 -8.35 -9.43 1.70
N VAL A 39 -8.58 -8.14 1.55
CA VAL A 39 -8.14 -7.38 0.36
C VAL A 39 -7.33 -6.15 0.74
N MET A 40 -6.09 -6.13 0.26
CA MET A 40 -5.11 -5.07 0.49
C MET A 40 -4.84 -4.34 -0.84
N LEU A 41 -4.79 -3.02 -0.78
CA LEU A 41 -4.37 -2.16 -1.88
C LEU A 41 -3.15 -1.34 -1.46
N GLU A 42 -2.05 -1.45 -2.20
CA GLU A 42 -0.85 -0.64 -2.00
C GLU A 42 -0.65 0.33 -3.17
N LEU A 43 -0.63 1.64 -2.88
CA LEU A 43 -0.44 2.70 -3.87
C LEU A 43 1.00 3.26 -3.80
N GLY A 44 1.74 3.05 -4.89
CA GLY A 44 3.21 3.09 -4.96
C GLY A 44 3.73 1.75 -4.46
N THR A 45 4.55 0.99 -5.19
CA THR A 45 5.09 -0.30 -4.73
C THR A 45 6.58 -0.17 -4.38
N PHE A 46 7.26 0.75 -5.05
CA PHE A 46 8.70 0.93 -4.99
C PHE A 46 9.44 -0.40 -5.16
N CYS A 47 10.44 -0.72 -4.35
CA CYS A 47 11.18 -1.98 -4.46
C CYS A 47 10.45 -3.23 -3.91
N GLY A 48 9.16 -3.17 -3.60
CA GLY A 48 8.39 -4.34 -3.14
C GLY A 48 8.57 -4.74 -1.67
N TYR A 49 9.35 -4.00 -0.87
CA TYR A 49 9.62 -4.37 0.53
C TYR A 49 8.36 -4.50 1.39
N SER A 50 7.48 -3.50 1.40
CA SER A 50 6.24 -3.57 2.18
C SER A 50 5.25 -4.58 1.60
N ALA A 51 5.22 -4.76 0.27
CA ALA A 51 4.41 -5.78 -0.37
C ALA A 51 4.76 -7.19 0.13
N VAL A 52 6.06 -7.55 0.14
CA VAL A 52 6.54 -8.83 0.72
C VAL A 52 6.10 -8.96 2.18
N ARG A 53 6.19 -7.87 2.95
CA ARG A 53 5.80 -7.88 4.36
C ARG A 53 4.30 -8.08 4.57
N ILE A 54 3.46 -7.49 3.73
CA ILE A 54 2.01 -7.68 3.76
C ILE A 54 1.67 -9.12 3.32
N LEU A 55 2.26 -9.60 2.23
CA LEU A 55 2.08 -10.96 1.70
C LEU A 55 2.44 -12.06 2.71
N ARG A 56 3.47 -11.84 3.53
CA ARG A 56 3.84 -12.78 4.61
C ARG A 56 2.80 -12.89 5.74
N LEU A 57 1.96 -11.88 5.92
CA LEU A 57 0.96 -11.82 6.99
C LEU A 57 -0.46 -12.08 6.46
N LEU A 58 -0.64 -12.08 5.15
CA LEU A 58 -1.91 -12.33 4.49
C LEU A 58 -2.37 -13.78 4.73
N PRO A 59 -3.67 -14.02 5.03
CA PRO A 59 -4.22 -15.37 5.01
C PRO A 59 -4.14 -15.95 3.60
N THR A 60 -4.23 -17.27 3.48
CA THR A 60 -4.14 -17.99 2.19
C THR A 60 -5.19 -17.55 1.17
N THR A 61 -6.34 -17.04 1.61
CA THR A 61 -7.41 -16.51 0.76
C THR A 61 -7.28 -15.02 0.48
N GLY A 62 -6.35 -14.34 1.16
CA GLY A 62 -6.19 -12.91 1.06
C GLY A 62 -5.43 -12.50 -0.21
N LYS A 63 -5.64 -11.26 -0.63
CA LYS A 63 -5.15 -10.71 -1.88
C LYS A 63 -4.46 -9.37 -1.62
N LEU A 64 -3.35 -9.16 -2.29
CA LEU A 64 -2.68 -7.87 -2.40
C LEU A 64 -2.67 -7.44 -3.86
N LEU A 65 -3.18 -6.24 -4.13
CA LEU A 65 -2.92 -5.52 -5.36
C LEU A 65 -1.93 -4.39 -5.05
N THR A 66 -0.82 -4.36 -5.78
CA THR A 66 0.14 -3.25 -5.70
C THR A 66 0.12 -2.43 -6.98
N VAL A 67 0.28 -1.12 -6.85
CA VAL A 67 0.28 -0.18 -7.97
C VAL A 67 1.59 0.57 -7.96
N GLU A 68 2.33 0.55 -9.06
CA GLU A 68 3.55 1.33 -9.24
C GLU A 68 3.48 2.08 -10.57
N ARG A 69 3.78 3.37 -10.56
CA ARG A 69 3.66 4.18 -11.78
C ARG A 69 4.86 3.99 -12.70
N ASP A 70 6.05 3.86 -12.11
CA ASP A 70 7.28 3.72 -12.89
C ASP A 70 7.51 2.25 -13.26
N PRO A 71 7.50 1.88 -14.55
CA PRO A 71 7.58 0.47 -14.97
C PRO A 71 8.91 -0.18 -14.57
N HIS A 72 10.02 0.57 -14.58
CA HIS A 72 11.31 0.03 -14.13
C HIS A 72 11.30 -0.30 -12.64
N THR A 73 10.73 0.57 -11.83
CA THR A 73 10.54 0.33 -10.40
C THR A 73 9.57 -0.82 -10.16
N ALA A 74 8.51 -0.94 -10.98
CA ALA A 74 7.58 -2.05 -10.94
C ALA A 74 8.28 -3.39 -11.22
N ASP A 75 9.14 -3.46 -12.24
CA ASP A 75 9.94 -4.66 -12.55
C ASP A 75 10.82 -5.09 -11.37
N VAL A 76 11.49 -4.14 -10.70
CA VAL A 76 12.30 -4.40 -9.51
C VAL A 76 11.44 -4.92 -8.35
N ALA A 77 10.24 -4.36 -8.17
CA ALA A 77 9.30 -4.81 -7.15
C ALA A 77 8.82 -6.24 -7.42
N GLU A 78 8.47 -6.53 -8.67
CA GLU A 78 8.01 -7.84 -9.13
C GLU A 78 9.09 -8.89 -8.87
N GLU A 79 10.34 -8.61 -9.26
CA GLU A 79 11.47 -9.51 -9.00
C GLU A 79 11.68 -9.75 -7.50
N MET A 80 11.68 -8.69 -6.69
CA MET A 80 11.81 -8.80 -5.23
C MET A 80 10.72 -9.71 -4.63
N ILE A 81 9.47 -9.52 -5.04
CA ILE A 81 8.33 -10.27 -4.50
C ILE A 81 8.35 -11.73 -4.96
N LEU A 82 8.71 -11.97 -6.23
CA LEU A 82 8.89 -13.32 -6.78
C LEU A 82 10.02 -14.08 -6.08
N VAL A 83 11.18 -13.44 -5.85
CA VAL A 83 12.31 -14.03 -5.13
C VAL A 83 11.94 -14.33 -3.67
N ALA A 84 11.07 -13.53 -3.05
CA ALA A 84 10.53 -13.79 -1.72
C ALA A 84 9.53 -14.97 -1.70
N GLY A 85 9.21 -15.57 -2.85
CA GLY A 85 8.36 -16.76 -2.97
C GLY A 85 6.87 -16.46 -3.06
N PHE A 86 6.49 -15.20 -3.33
CA PHE A 86 5.09 -14.81 -3.46
C PHE A 86 4.69 -14.58 -4.91
N LYS A 87 3.40 -14.73 -5.17
CA LYS A 87 2.74 -14.24 -6.37
C LYS A 87 1.70 -13.22 -5.93
N HIS A 88 1.61 -12.10 -6.62
CA HIS A 88 0.61 -11.07 -6.38
C HIS A 88 0.12 -10.48 -7.70
N SER A 89 -0.86 -9.60 -7.61
CA SER A 89 -1.26 -8.76 -8.73
C SER A 89 -0.53 -7.43 -8.62
N GLN A 90 0.19 -7.06 -9.68
CA GLN A 90 0.83 -5.75 -9.80
C GLN A 90 0.28 -5.01 -11.02
N VAL A 91 0.15 -3.70 -10.90
CA VAL A 91 -0.24 -2.82 -12.00
C VAL A 91 0.79 -1.71 -12.16
N ASP A 92 1.29 -1.55 -13.38
CA ASP A 92 2.27 -0.54 -13.79
C ASP A 92 1.58 0.72 -14.34
N CYS A 93 0.76 1.39 -13.51
CA CYS A 93 0.03 2.59 -13.91
C CYS A 93 -0.12 3.61 -12.77
N THR A 94 -0.80 4.73 -13.02
CA THR A 94 -1.12 5.67 -11.94
C THR A 94 -2.17 5.07 -10.99
N ALA A 95 -2.18 5.52 -9.74
CA ALA A 95 -3.15 5.12 -8.75
C ALA A 95 -4.59 5.35 -9.23
N GLN A 96 -4.89 6.51 -9.85
CA GLN A 96 -6.23 6.81 -10.37
C GLN A 96 -6.69 5.79 -11.42
N VAL A 97 -5.81 5.40 -12.35
CA VAL A 97 -6.11 4.40 -13.39
C VAL A 97 -6.35 3.03 -12.75
N ALA A 98 -5.50 2.63 -11.80
CA ALA A 98 -5.67 1.37 -11.09
C ALA A 98 -6.99 1.33 -10.33
N ILE A 99 -7.34 2.41 -9.60
CA ILE A 99 -8.57 2.52 -8.82
C ILE A 99 -9.81 2.34 -9.73
N ALA A 100 -9.81 2.97 -10.91
CA ALA A 100 -10.90 2.83 -11.88
C ALA A 100 -11.07 1.39 -12.43
N GLN A 101 -10.02 0.57 -12.35
CA GLN A 101 -10.00 -0.80 -12.86
C GLN A 101 -10.19 -1.88 -11.78
N LEU A 102 -10.25 -1.50 -10.50
CA LEU A 102 -10.31 -2.44 -9.36
C LEU A 102 -11.42 -3.48 -9.50
N GLN A 103 -12.65 -3.03 -9.80
CA GLN A 103 -13.78 -3.93 -9.94
C GLN A 103 -13.76 -4.71 -11.26
N SER A 104 -13.54 -4.01 -12.38
CA SER A 104 -13.70 -4.59 -13.73
C SER A 104 -12.55 -5.52 -14.14
N CYS A 105 -11.32 -5.21 -13.74
CA CYS A 105 -10.13 -5.96 -14.14
C CYS A 105 -9.63 -6.92 -13.04
N TYR A 106 -9.80 -6.55 -11.76
CA TYR A 106 -9.24 -7.30 -10.64
C TYR A 106 -10.28 -7.95 -9.73
N GLY A 107 -11.58 -7.72 -9.97
CA GLY A 107 -12.67 -8.28 -9.16
C GLY A 107 -12.64 -7.82 -7.70
N ILE A 108 -12.03 -6.66 -7.42
CA ILE A 108 -11.94 -6.08 -6.09
C ILE A 108 -13.14 -5.15 -5.89
N SER A 109 -14.11 -5.62 -5.10
CA SER A 109 -15.30 -4.85 -4.72
C SER A 109 -15.15 -4.13 -3.38
N SER A 110 -14.22 -4.56 -2.54
CA SER A 110 -13.98 -4.00 -1.21
C SER A 110 -12.50 -4.10 -0.83
N VAL A 111 -11.98 -3.08 -0.14
CA VAL A 111 -10.61 -2.97 0.34
C VAL A 111 -10.63 -2.80 1.85
N ASP A 112 -9.91 -3.66 2.55
CA ASP A 112 -9.86 -3.69 4.02
C ASP A 112 -8.61 -3.01 4.57
N LEU A 113 -7.54 -2.94 3.76
CA LEU A 113 -6.32 -2.20 4.06
C LEU A 113 -5.87 -1.42 2.84
N LEU A 114 -5.70 -0.11 3.00
CA LEU A 114 -5.11 0.78 2.02
C LEU A 114 -3.77 1.29 2.51
N VAL A 115 -2.72 1.11 1.73
CA VAL A 115 -1.39 1.68 1.99
C VAL A 115 -1.13 2.79 0.98
N MET A 116 -0.96 4.02 1.46
CA MET A 116 -0.66 5.18 0.62
C MET A 116 0.79 5.59 0.86
N LYS A 117 1.66 5.29 -0.12
CA LYS A 117 3.09 5.64 -0.06
C LYS A 117 3.64 6.26 -1.34
N HIS A 118 2.77 6.54 -2.31
CA HIS A 118 3.09 7.22 -3.56
C HIS A 118 3.30 8.73 -3.34
N ASN A 119 3.21 9.52 -4.40
CA ASN A 119 3.33 10.96 -4.34
C ASN A 119 2.29 11.60 -3.40
N VAL A 120 2.75 12.25 -2.33
CA VAL A 120 1.91 12.86 -1.29
C VAL A 120 0.92 13.91 -1.82
N ALA A 121 1.21 14.53 -2.96
CA ALA A 121 0.31 15.50 -3.59
C ALA A 121 -0.98 14.86 -4.14
N ASP A 122 -0.95 13.55 -4.43
CA ASP A 122 -2.07 12.83 -5.05
C ASP A 122 -2.99 12.17 -3.99
N TYR A 123 -2.58 12.14 -2.71
CA TYR A 123 -3.28 11.42 -1.65
C TYR A 123 -4.76 11.79 -1.52
N LEU A 124 -5.09 13.09 -1.56
CA LEU A 124 -6.48 13.53 -1.42
C LEU A 124 -7.32 13.07 -2.63
N ALA A 125 -6.81 13.27 -3.84
CA ALA A 125 -7.54 12.91 -5.06
C ALA A 125 -7.79 11.41 -5.14
N ASP A 126 -6.81 10.60 -4.75
CA ASP A 126 -6.93 9.14 -4.76
C ASP A 126 -7.86 8.64 -3.68
N LEU A 127 -7.79 9.20 -2.46
CA LEU A 127 -8.74 8.87 -1.40
C LEU A 127 -10.18 9.17 -1.81
N GLN A 128 -10.43 10.36 -2.36
CA GLN A 128 -11.77 10.74 -2.83
C GLN A 128 -12.25 9.84 -3.97
N THR A 129 -11.36 9.40 -4.85
CA THR A 129 -11.71 8.44 -5.92
C THR A 129 -12.11 7.08 -5.34
N LEU A 130 -11.37 6.60 -4.33
CA LEU A 130 -11.69 5.37 -3.60
C LEU A 130 -13.06 5.48 -2.88
N GLU A 131 -13.33 6.60 -2.21
CA GLU A 131 -14.63 6.87 -1.58
C GLU A 131 -15.77 6.91 -2.59
N ASN A 132 -15.60 7.64 -3.70
CA ASN A 132 -16.62 7.80 -4.74
C ASN A 132 -16.92 6.46 -5.44
N SER A 133 -15.92 5.59 -5.57
CA SER A 133 -16.10 4.22 -6.09
C SER A 133 -16.73 3.25 -5.10
N ARG A 134 -16.91 3.65 -3.83
CA ARG A 134 -17.51 2.86 -2.74
C ARG A 134 -16.81 1.52 -2.50
N ILE A 135 -15.49 1.48 -2.68
CA ILE A 135 -14.72 0.25 -2.52
C ILE A 135 -14.05 0.13 -1.15
N LEU A 136 -14.07 1.17 -0.31
CA LEU A 136 -13.50 1.06 1.03
C LEU A 136 -14.50 0.32 1.93
N SER A 137 -14.07 -0.81 2.51
CA SER A 137 -14.84 -1.53 3.51
C SER A 137 -15.03 -0.65 4.75
N TYR A 138 -16.17 -0.73 5.45
CA TYR A 138 -16.24 -0.13 6.79
C TYR A 138 -15.29 -0.86 7.74
N GLY A 139 -14.54 -0.08 8.52
CA GLY A 139 -13.40 -0.59 9.28
C GLY A 139 -12.11 -0.73 8.47
N CYS A 140 -12.10 -0.30 7.20
CA CYS A 140 -10.87 -0.25 6.41
C CYS A 140 -9.81 0.58 7.12
N VAL A 141 -8.60 0.03 7.20
CA VAL A 141 -7.45 0.70 7.79
C VAL A 141 -6.66 1.36 6.67
N LEU A 142 -6.37 2.64 6.83
CA LEU A 142 -5.50 3.40 5.93
C LEU A 142 -4.16 3.61 6.64
N LEU A 143 -3.08 3.16 6.02
CA LEU A 143 -1.71 3.44 6.44
C LEU A 143 -1.11 4.45 5.47
N VAL A 144 -0.92 5.67 5.94
CA VAL A 144 -0.50 6.80 5.12
C VAL A 144 0.92 7.19 5.49
N LEU A 145 1.84 7.06 4.55
CA LEU A 145 3.25 7.38 4.75
C LEU A 145 3.53 8.85 4.42
N LYS A 146 4.42 9.46 5.19
CA LYS A 146 4.93 10.83 4.98
C LYS A 146 3.82 11.89 4.98
N SER A 147 2.73 11.67 5.71
CA SER A 147 1.61 12.61 5.81
C SER A 147 1.99 13.97 6.43
N HIS A 148 3.12 14.04 7.14
CA HIS A 148 3.66 15.29 7.67
C HIS A 148 4.25 16.22 6.58
N LEU A 149 4.46 15.73 5.36
CA LEU A 149 5.01 16.53 4.28
C LEU A 149 3.99 17.57 3.79
N PRO A 150 4.43 18.77 3.35
CA PRO A 150 3.52 19.84 2.92
C PRO A 150 2.50 19.44 1.83
N GLY A 151 2.88 18.52 0.93
CA GLY A 151 1.99 18.03 -0.13
C GLY A 151 0.75 17.30 0.37
N ALA A 152 0.77 16.74 1.58
CA ALA A 152 -0.36 16.04 2.18
C ALA A 152 -1.27 16.97 3.02
N LEU A 153 -1.03 18.28 3.07
CA LEU A 153 -1.78 19.20 3.91
C LEU A 153 -3.30 19.17 3.63
N GLN A 154 -3.69 19.16 2.36
CA GLN A 154 -5.10 19.09 1.98
C GLN A 154 -5.73 17.75 2.35
N PHE A 155 -4.97 16.65 2.20
CA PHE A 155 -5.38 15.33 2.65
C PHE A 155 -5.64 15.30 4.17
N LEU A 156 -4.72 15.85 4.96
CA LEU A 156 -4.87 15.92 6.41
C LEU A 156 -6.07 16.76 6.83
N GLN A 157 -6.24 17.93 6.21
CA GLN A 157 -7.41 18.78 6.46
C GLN A 157 -8.70 18.04 6.15
N TYR A 158 -8.76 17.32 5.03
CA TYR A 158 -9.94 16.53 4.65
C TYR A 158 -10.25 15.43 5.68
N VAL A 159 -9.26 14.61 6.04
CA VAL A 159 -9.41 13.52 7.02
C VAL A 159 -9.84 14.05 8.39
N HIS A 160 -9.29 15.17 8.86
CA HIS A 160 -9.64 15.74 10.16
C HIS A 160 -11.05 16.34 10.23
N HIS A 161 -11.60 16.81 9.11
CA HIS A 161 -12.93 17.44 9.07
C HIS A 161 -14.04 16.49 8.60
N ASN A 162 -13.72 15.25 8.24
CA ASN A 162 -14.69 14.26 7.77
C ASN A 162 -14.92 13.18 8.84
N ALA A 163 -16.15 13.08 9.35
CA ALA A 163 -16.53 12.14 10.40
C ALA A 163 -16.41 10.65 10.00
N SER A 164 -16.27 10.37 8.70
CA SER A 164 -16.03 9.02 8.17
C SER A 164 -14.60 8.54 8.41
N PHE A 165 -13.71 9.39 8.92
CA PHE A 165 -12.33 9.03 9.22
C PHE A 165 -11.97 9.32 10.67
N LYS A 166 -11.21 8.40 11.26
CA LYS A 166 -10.64 8.58 12.59
C LYS A 166 -9.15 8.31 12.54
N VAL A 167 -8.34 9.34 12.82
CA VAL A 167 -6.90 9.16 13.05
C VAL A 167 -6.73 8.41 14.38
N VAL A 168 -6.10 7.25 14.33
CA VAL A 168 -5.93 6.36 15.49
C VAL A 168 -4.55 6.52 16.11
N SER A 169 -3.52 6.55 15.27
CA SER A 169 -2.15 6.67 15.72
C SER A 169 -1.30 7.39 14.67
N GLN A 170 -0.21 8.01 15.12
CA GLN A 170 0.82 8.55 14.24
C GLN A 170 2.18 8.23 14.87
N VAL A 171 2.98 7.43 14.16
CA VAL A 171 4.31 7.00 14.63
C VAL A 171 5.32 7.26 13.53
N MET A 172 6.25 8.18 13.81
CA MET A 172 7.23 8.67 12.83
C MET A 172 6.53 9.16 11.55
N ASP A 173 6.75 8.46 10.43
CA ASP A 173 6.24 8.80 9.12
C ASP A 173 4.96 8.07 8.76
N VAL A 174 4.39 7.24 9.63
CA VAL A 174 3.17 6.48 9.35
C VAL A 174 2.02 7.03 10.18
N MET A 175 0.93 7.38 9.50
CA MET A 175 -0.34 7.72 10.10
C MET A 175 -1.35 6.61 9.85
N GLU A 176 -1.97 6.12 10.92
CA GLU A 176 -3.04 5.13 10.88
C GLU A 176 -4.39 5.82 10.99
N ILE A 177 -5.26 5.55 10.02
CA ILE A 177 -6.61 6.11 9.96
C ILE A 177 -7.60 4.97 9.78
N HIS A 178 -8.70 4.97 10.52
CA HIS A 178 -9.80 4.02 10.34
C HIS A 178 -10.93 4.68 9.56
N TYR A 179 -11.39 4.02 8.50
CA TYR A 179 -12.59 4.39 7.76
C TYR A 179 -13.83 3.87 8.48
N LEU A 180 -14.70 4.77 8.90
CA LEU A 180 -15.85 4.50 9.75
C LEU A 180 -17.13 4.36 8.92
N PRO A 181 -18.10 3.57 9.41
CA PRO A 181 -19.43 3.57 8.83
C PRO A 181 -20.10 4.95 8.97
N PRO A 182 -21.02 5.31 8.05
CA PRO A 182 -21.78 6.53 8.16
C PRO A 182 -22.52 6.54 9.50
N ILE A 183 -22.58 7.71 10.12
CA ILE A 183 -23.33 7.89 11.37
C ILE A 183 -24.81 7.78 11.02
N THR A 184 -25.38 6.58 11.15
CA THR A 184 -26.82 6.40 11.13
C THR A 184 -27.36 6.97 12.43
N GLY A 185 -28.04 8.11 12.37
CA GLY A 185 -28.94 8.53 13.46
C GLY A 185 -29.99 7.43 13.70
N PRO A 186 -30.65 7.40 14.87
CA PRO A 186 -31.70 6.43 15.12
C PRO A 186 -32.74 6.51 13.99
N ALA A 187 -33.09 5.34 13.42
CA ALA A 187 -34.20 5.25 12.47
C ALA A 187 -35.44 5.82 13.16
N LEU A 188 -35.95 6.94 12.64
CA LEU A 188 -37.21 7.56 13.06
C LEU A 188 -38.39 6.69 12.68
#